data_AF-A0A1Z9D743-F1
#
_entry.id   AF-A0A1Z9D743-F1
#
_cell.length_a   1.000
_cell.length_b   1.000
_cell.length_c   1.000
_cell.angle_alpha   90.00
_cell.angle_beta   90.00
_cell.angle_gamma   90.00
#
_symmetry.space_group_name_H-M   'P 1'
#
loop_
_entity.id
_entity.type
_entity.pdbx_description
1 polymer ?
#
loop_
_entity_poly.entity_id
_entity_poly.type
_entity_poly.pdbx_seq_one_letter_code
_entity_poly.pdbx_strand_id
1 'polypeptide(L)'
;MTVVERTQNLCTALENDYKEHSRQMYLRNPSDYSLKQLNAIDDGSAKLTKFRIQSGRKYYKLIQQDYDTFQNRNEYRDGGVHAFVDKKTGEVFKPAGWQGPAKYARYNLLDEASYHTALGKADWAGGYLYLR
;
A
#
# COMPACT_ATOMS: atom_id res chain seq x y z
N MET A 1 13.14 -3.36 -15.55
CA MET A 1 12.16 -3.75 -14.53
C MET A 1 10.84 -4.14 -15.17
N THR A 2 10.26 -5.25 -14.73
CA THR A 2 8.94 -5.75 -15.13
C THR A 2 7.80 -5.01 -14.42
N VAL A 3 6.56 -5.18 -14.90
CA VAL A 3 5.37 -4.61 -14.23
C VAL A 3 5.25 -5.10 -12.78
N VAL A 4 5.54 -6.38 -12.51
CA VAL A 4 5.45 -6.93 -11.15
C VAL A 4 6.49 -6.32 -10.21
N GLU A 5 7.73 -6.11 -10.67
CA GLU A 5 8.78 -5.46 -9.87
C GLU A 5 8.41 -4.00 -9.57
N ARG A 6 7.87 -3.27 -10.56
CA ARG A 6 7.39 -1.89 -10.34
C ARG A 6 6.16 -1.83 -9.44
N THR A 7 5.29 -2.83 -9.53
CA THR A 7 4.15 -2.98 -8.61
C THR A 7 4.63 -3.24 -7.19
N GLN A 8 5.68 -4.05 -7.01
CA GLN A 8 6.27 -4.30 -5.70
C GLN A 8 6.87 -3.03 -5.10
N ASN A 9 7.53 -2.21 -5.91
CA ASN A 9 8.02 -0.90 -5.46
C ASN A 9 6.88 0.04 -5.05
N LEU A 10 5.74 0.00 -5.74
CA LEU A 10 4.55 0.74 -5.31
C LEU A 10 4.03 0.24 -3.96
N CYS A 11 3.96 -1.08 -3.73
CA CYS A 11 3.63 -1.62 -2.40
C CYS A 11 4.60 -1.11 -1.33
N THR A 12 5.90 -1.16 -1.57
CA THR A 12 6.91 -0.66 -0.63
C THR A 12 6.77 0.84 -0.36
N ALA A 13 6.44 1.65 -1.37
CA ALA A 13 6.17 3.07 -1.17
C ALA A 13 4.97 3.30 -0.24
N LEU A 14 3.87 2.55 -0.43
CA LEU A 14 2.68 2.60 0.42
C LEU A 14 2.97 2.16 1.86
N GLU A 15 3.76 1.10 2.05
CA GLU A 15 4.19 0.62 3.38
C GLU A 15 5.07 1.66 4.10
N ASN A 16 5.97 2.31 3.36
CA ASN A 16 6.83 3.37 3.91
C ASN A 16 6.02 4.61 4.31
N ASP A 17 5.05 5.03 3.49
CA ASP A 17 4.14 6.12 3.82
C ASP A 17 3.32 5.79 5.09
N TYR A 18 2.78 4.58 5.20
CA TYR A 18 2.09 4.15 6.42
C TYR A 18 3.00 4.13 7.66
N LYS A 19 4.25 3.65 7.50
CA LYS A 19 5.25 3.66 8.57
C LYS A 19 5.51 5.07 9.07
N GLU A 20 5.73 6.02 8.16
CA GLU A 20 5.98 7.41 8.52
C GLU A 20 4.76 8.05 9.17
N HIS A 21 3.57 7.86 8.60
CA HIS A 21 2.31 8.31 9.19
C HIS A 21 2.15 7.81 10.64
N SER A 22 2.40 6.52 10.86
CA SER A 22 2.32 5.89 12.18
C SER A 22 3.33 6.51 13.17
N ARG A 23 4.56 6.77 12.73
CA ARG A 23 5.58 7.43 13.57
C ARG A 23 5.14 8.83 13.97
N GLN A 24 4.69 9.63 13.01
CA GLN A 24 4.23 11.00 13.26
C GLN A 24 3.05 11.06 14.23
N MET A 25 2.13 10.10 14.13
CA MET A 25 1.02 9.95 15.08
C MET A 25 1.54 9.74 16.51
N TYR A 26 2.51 8.84 16.72
CA TYR A 26 3.07 8.55 18.04
C TYR A 26 3.94 9.69 18.61
N LEU A 27 4.63 10.44 17.75
CA LEU A 27 5.42 11.60 18.14
C LEU A 27 4.55 12.79 18.58
N ARG A 28 3.37 12.96 17.96
CA ARG A 28 2.47 14.08 18.27
C ARG A 28 1.90 14.01 19.69
N ASN A 29 1.68 12.80 20.22
CA ASN A 29 1.16 12.58 21.58
C ASN A 29 2.05 11.58 22.36
N PRO A 30 3.20 12.03 22.88
CA PRO A 30 4.13 11.16 23.59
C PRO A 30 3.53 10.51 24.84
N SER A 31 3.78 9.21 25.02
CA SER A 31 3.40 8.39 26.17
C SER A 31 4.30 7.15 26.23
N ASP A 32 4.27 6.40 27.34
CA ASP A 32 5.01 5.13 27.43
C ASP A 32 4.58 4.14 26.32
N TYR A 33 3.28 4.12 26.01
CA TYR A 33 2.75 3.34 24.90
C TYR A 33 3.34 3.79 23.57
N SER A 34 3.33 5.10 23.29
CA SER A 34 3.83 5.62 22.01
C SER A 34 5.35 5.42 21.86
N LEU A 35 6.12 5.55 22.95
CA LEU A 35 7.56 5.23 22.97
C LEU A 35 7.81 3.75 22.65
N LYS A 36 7.03 2.84 23.26
CA LYS A 36 7.12 1.40 22.96
C LYS A 36 6.82 1.11 21.49
N GLN A 37 5.82 1.78 20.91
CA GLN A 37 5.48 1.62 19.49
C GLN A 37 6.59 2.17 18.58
N LEU A 38 7.16 3.34 18.90
CA LEU A 38 8.28 3.91 18.14
C LEU A 38 9.50 2.98 18.15
N ASN A 39 9.87 2.43 19.31
CA ASN A 39 10.96 1.46 19.43
C ASN A 39 10.70 0.22 18.56
N ALA A 40 9.47 -0.31 18.58
CA ALA A 40 9.10 -1.44 17.73
C ALA A 40 9.16 -1.11 16.23
N ILE A 41 8.89 0.14 15.84
CA ILE A 41 9.02 0.60 14.46
C ILE A 41 10.49 0.70 14.05
N ASP A 42 11.35 1.13 14.98
CA ASP A 42 12.79 1.33 14.75
C ASP A 42 13.57 0.01 14.72
N ASP A 43 13.22 -0.96 15.57
CA ASP A 43 13.82 -2.30 15.57
C ASP A 43 13.20 -3.25 14.53
N GLY A 44 12.13 -2.83 13.84
CA GLY A 44 11.44 -3.58 12.79
C GLY A 44 10.49 -4.68 13.31
N SER A 45 10.23 -4.76 14.61
CA SER A 45 9.29 -5.72 15.20
C SER A 45 7.82 -5.31 15.09
N ALA A 46 7.55 -4.03 14.82
CA ALA A 46 6.20 -3.49 14.68
C ALA A 46 5.42 -4.20 13.57
N LYS A 47 4.17 -4.55 13.89
CA LYS A 47 3.24 -5.21 12.96
C LYS A 47 2.38 -4.16 12.25
N LEU A 48 3.02 -3.36 11.41
CA LEU A 48 2.37 -2.32 10.60
C LEU A 48 1.63 -2.89 9.40
N THR A 49 0.75 -2.09 8.79
CA THR A 49 0.05 -2.42 7.55
C THR A 49 1.01 -2.81 6.44
N LYS A 50 0.60 -3.80 5.64
CA LYS A 50 1.33 -4.33 4.49
C LYS A 50 0.50 -4.26 3.22
N PHE A 51 1.15 -4.33 2.06
CA PHE A 51 0.50 -4.41 0.77
C PHE A 51 1.00 -5.63 -0.01
N ARG A 52 0.16 -6.66 -0.10
CA ARG A 52 0.50 -7.87 -0.87
C ARG A 52 -0.03 -7.79 -2.29
N ILE A 53 0.73 -8.33 -3.23
CA ILE A 53 0.30 -8.50 -4.62
C ILE A 53 -0.43 -9.83 -4.75
N GLN A 54 -1.67 -9.78 -5.25
CA GLN A 54 -2.38 -10.95 -5.75
C GLN A 54 -2.39 -10.93 -7.28
N SER A 55 -1.82 -11.95 -7.90
CA SER A 55 -1.86 -12.12 -9.35
C SER A 55 -3.24 -12.64 -9.81
N GLY A 56 -3.91 -11.90 -10.68
CA GLY A 56 -5.10 -12.34 -11.41
C GLY A 56 -4.81 -12.61 -12.88
N ARG A 57 -5.88 -12.87 -13.66
CA ARG A 57 -5.77 -13.08 -15.11
C ARG A 57 -5.25 -11.84 -15.85
N LYS A 58 -5.90 -10.69 -15.65
CA LYS A 58 -5.56 -9.42 -16.32
C LYS A 58 -4.76 -8.46 -15.43
N TYR A 59 -5.05 -8.43 -14.12
CA TYR A 59 -4.51 -7.44 -13.21
C TYR A 59 -3.68 -8.08 -12.09
N TYR A 60 -2.64 -7.38 -11.65
CA TYR A 60 -2.16 -7.49 -10.27
C TYR A 60 -3.10 -6.67 -9.37
N LYS A 61 -3.47 -7.24 -8.24
CA LYS A 61 -4.32 -6.61 -7.24
C LYS A 61 -3.46 -6.34 -6.01
N LEU A 62 -3.35 -5.09 -5.60
CA LEU A 62 -2.68 -4.69 -4.36
C LEU A 62 -3.71 -4.76 -3.24
N ILE A 63 -3.48 -5.63 -2.27
CA ILE A 63 -4.38 -5.84 -1.14
C ILE A 63 -3.69 -5.33 0.12
N GLN A 64 -4.35 -4.39 0.79
CA GLN A 64 -3.94 -3.94 2.11
C GLN A 64 -4.16 -5.08 3.12
N GLN A 65 -3.18 -5.30 3.98
CA GLN A 65 -3.28 -6.25 5.07
C GLN A 65 -2.94 -5.58 6.39
N ASP A 66 -3.76 -5.84 7.40
CA ASP A 66 -3.54 -5.37 8.77
C ASP A 66 -3.30 -6.57 9.68
N TYR A 67 -2.50 -6.36 10.73
CA TYR A 67 -2.18 -7.42 11.68
C TYR A 67 -3.30 -7.56 12.72
N ASP A 68 -3.87 -8.75 12.80
CA ASP A 68 -5.04 -9.03 13.61
C ASP A 68 -4.66 -9.82 14.87
N THR A 69 -4.98 -9.27 16.03
CA THR A 69 -4.76 -9.88 17.35
C THR A 69 -6.07 -10.32 18.02
N PHE A 70 -7.22 -10.08 17.39
CA PHE A 70 -8.51 -10.45 17.93
C PHE A 70 -8.59 -11.97 18.14
N GLN A 71 -9.01 -12.37 19.34
CA GLN A 71 -9.06 -13.79 19.75
C GLN A 71 -7.75 -14.55 19.52
N ASN A 72 -6.60 -13.90 19.76
CA ASN A 72 -5.25 -14.49 19.64
C ASN A 72 -4.90 -15.00 18.22
N ARG A 73 -5.53 -14.45 17.18
CA ARG A 73 -5.27 -14.87 15.80
C ARG A 73 -3.81 -14.63 15.36
N ASN A 74 -3.25 -13.49 15.72
CA ASN A 74 -1.85 -13.13 15.53
C ASN A 74 -1.34 -13.32 14.08
N GLU A 75 -2.15 -12.91 13.09
CA GLU A 75 -1.85 -13.07 11.66
C GLU A 75 -2.18 -11.82 10.85
N TYR A 76 -1.62 -11.69 9.64
CA TYR A 76 -2.01 -10.66 8.69
C TYR A 76 -3.30 -11.06 7.97
N ARG A 77 -4.27 -10.15 7.98
CA ARG A 77 -5.58 -10.34 7.36
C ARG A 77 -5.74 -9.39 6.18
N ASP A 78 -6.29 -9.90 5.09
CA ASP A 78 -6.72 -9.06 3.98
C ASP A 78 -7.83 -8.10 4.44
N GLY A 79 -7.61 -6.81 4.21
CA GLY A 79 -8.60 -5.76 4.35
C GLY A 79 -9.23 -5.46 2.99
N GLY A 80 -8.82 -4.35 2.38
CA GLY A 80 -9.35 -3.86 1.11
C GLY A 80 -8.39 -4.03 -0.08
N VAL A 81 -8.94 -3.98 -1.29
CA VAL A 81 -8.13 -3.75 -2.49
C VAL A 81 -7.75 -2.28 -2.52
N HIS A 82 -6.46 -2.00 -2.59
CA HIS A 82 -5.93 -0.66 -2.68
C HIS A 82 -5.84 -0.18 -4.14
N ALA A 83 -5.34 -1.03 -5.04
CA ALA A 83 -5.20 -0.71 -6.46
C ALA A 83 -5.24 -1.97 -7.35
N PHE A 84 -5.51 -1.76 -8.64
CA PHE A 84 -5.29 -2.76 -9.68
C PHE A 84 -4.24 -2.26 -10.66
N VAL A 85 -3.33 -3.13 -11.10
CA VAL A 85 -2.32 -2.83 -12.12
C VAL A 85 -2.48 -3.80 -13.27
N ASP A 86 -2.69 -3.30 -14.49
CA ASP A 86 -2.74 -4.15 -15.68
C ASP A 86 -1.37 -4.79 -15.92
N LYS A 87 -1.35 -6.12 -16.02
CA LYS A 87 -0.10 -6.90 -16.12
C LYS A 87 0.65 -6.65 -17.43
N LYS A 88 -0.04 -6.18 -18.47
CA LYS A 88 0.52 -5.93 -19.80
C LYS A 88 0.83 -4.45 -20.00
N THR A 89 -0.12 -3.58 -19.69
CA THR A 89 0.02 -2.14 -20.00
C THR A 89 0.72 -1.36 -18.90
N GLY A 90 0.80 -1.91 -17.67
CA GLY A 90 1.33 -1.20 -16.51
C GLY A 90 0.39 -0.12 -15.96
N GLU A 91 -0.81 0.03 -16.52
CA GLU A 91 -1.78 1.02 -16.05
C GLU A 91 -2.26 0.69 -14.64
N VAL A 92 -2.24 1.70 -13.77
CA VAL A 92 -2.72 1.63 -12.39
C VAL A 92 -4.12 2.20 -12.34
N PHE A 93 -5.03 1.49 -11.69
CA PHE A 93 -6.42 1.87 -11.56
C PHE A 93 -6.84 1.89 -10.09
N LYS A 94 -7.70 2.87 -9.75
CA LYS A 94 -8.45 2.86 -8.50
C LYS A 94 -9.40 1.64 -8.49
N PRO A 95 -9.59 0.96 -7.35
CA PRO A 95 -10.63 -0.07 -7.21
C PRO A 95 -12.04 0.53 -7.37
N ALA A 96 -12.91 -0.16 -8.10
CA ALA A 96 -14.37 0.05 -8.03
C ALA A 96 -15.04 -0.93 -7.05
N GLY A 97 -14.33 -2.00 -6.71
CA GLY A 97 -14.70 -2.99 -5.70
C GLY A 97 -13.66 -4.11 -5.66
N TRP A 98 -13.94 -5.18 -4.94
CA TRP A 98 -13.00 -6.30 -4.82
C TRP A 98 -12.71 -6.98 -6.17
N GLN A 99 -13.68 -7.03 -7.07
CA GLN A 99 -13.59 -7.78 -8.31
C GLN A 99 -12.89 -7.03 -9.44
N GLY A 100 -12.83 -5.70 -9.39
CA GLY A 100 -12.27 -4.97 -10.52
C GLY A 100 -12.04 -3.47 -10.32
N PRO A 101 -11.31 -2.88 -11.28
CA PRO A 101 -10.95 -1.47 -11.27
C PRO A 101 -12.09 -0.55 -11.70
N ALA A 102 -11.96 0.72 -11.38
CA ALA A 102 -12.68 1.82 -12.01
C ALA A 102 -12.22 1.99 -13.48
N LYS A 103 -13.02 2.70 -14.27
CA LYS A 103 -12.85 2.78 -15.74
C LYS A 103 -11.52 3.36 -16.21
N TYR A 104 -11.09 4.46 -15.61
CA TYR A 104 -9.94 5.23 -16.11
C TYR A 104 -8.65 4.83 -15.39
N ALA A 105 -7.52 4.84 -16.08
CA ALA A 105 -6.20 4.73 -15.45
C ALA A 105 -5.91 5.99 -14.59
N ARG A 106 -5.00 5.85 -13.63
CA ARG A 106 -4.47 6.94 -12.78
C ARG A 106 -3.01 7.21 -13.06
N TYR A 107 -2.27 6.13 -13.35
CA TYR A 107 -0.86 6.15 -13.66
C TYR A 107 -0.55 5.02 -14.64
N ASN A 108 0.65 5.03 -15.21
CA ASN A 108 1.23 3.90 -15.91
C ASN A 108 2.64 3.62 -15.34
N LEU A 109 2.88 2.41 -14.85
CA LEU A 109 4.18 2.05 -14.25
C LEU A 109 5.28 1.84 -15.29
N LEU A 110 4.95 1.61 -16.57
CA LEU A 110 5.93 1.48 -17.64
C LEU A 110 6.35 2.82 -18.24
N ASP A 111 5.57 3.88 -18.01
CA ASP A 111 5.99 5.25 -18.28
C ASP A 111 6.81 5.78 -17.10
N GLU A 112 8.05 6.21 -17.33
CA GLU A 112 8.96 6.58 -16.23
C GLU A 112 8.46 7.78 -15.44
N ALA A 113 7.98 8.83 -16.11
CA ALA A 113 7.49 10.03 -15.44
C ALA A 113 6.27 9.72 -14.56
N SER A 114 5.32 8.94 -15.11
CA SER A 114 4.16 8.48 -14.37
C SER A 114 4.52 7.52 -13.25
N TYR A 115 5.51 6.66 -13.42
CA TYR A 115 5.99 5.74 -12.39
C TYR A 115 6.59 6.51 -11.20
N HIS A 116 7.51 7.44 -11.45
CA HIS A 116 8.09 8.28 -10.40
C HIS A 116 7.02 9.12 -9.70
N THR A 117 6.06 9.66 -10.46
CA THR A 117 4.93 10.40 -9.89
C THR A 117 4.06 9.51 -9.01
N ALA A 118 3.78 8.27 -9.44
CA ALA A 118 2.99 7.32 -8.67
C ALA A 118 3.67 6.97 -7.35
N LEU A 119 4.98 6.70 -7.36
CA LEU A 119 5.74 6.41 -6.13
C LEU A 119 5.83 7.62 -5.21
N GLY A 120 6.11 8.81 -5.75
CA GLY A 120 6.26 10.02 -4.94
C GLY A 120 4.95 10.55 -4.36
N LYS A 121 3.80 10.16 -4.92
CA LYS A 121 2.47 10.50 -4.40
C LYS A 121 1.79 9.35 -3.67
N ALA A 122 2.36 8.14 -3.69
CA ALA A 122 1.77 6.97 -3.08
C ALA A 122 1.43 7.26 -1.62
N ASP A 123 0.15 7.17 -1.28
CA ASP A 123 -0.32 7.31 0.08
C ASP A 123 -1.12 6.06 0.46
N TRP A 124 -0.91 5.56 1.67
CA TRP A 124 -1.49 4.31 2.14
C TRP A 124 -3.03 4.33 2.11
N ALA A 125 -3.64 5.51 2.22
CA ALA A 125 -5.08 5.74 2.21
C ALA A 125 -5.70 5.83 0.80
N GLY A 126 -4.89 5.84 -0.27
CA GLY A 126 -5.32 5.81 -1.67
C GLY A 126 -5.78 7.15 -2.26
N GLY A 127 -5.46 8.28 -1.64
CA GLY A 127 -5.75 9.63 -2.12
C GLY A 127 -5.17 9.93 -3.52
N TYR A 128 -3.98 9.41 -3.83
CA TYR A 128 -3.30 9.57 -5.11
C TYR A 128 -4.01 8.89 -6.28
N LEU A 129 -4.97 8.00 -6.00
CA LEU A 129 -5.78 7.30 -7.00
C LEU A 129 -7.07 8.06 -7.36
N TYR A 130 -7.27 9.27 -6.86
CA TYR A 130 -8.39 10.12 -7.29
C TYR A 130 -7.95 11.00 -8.47
N LEU A 131 -8.82 11.10 -9.48
CA LEU A 131 -8.63 12.04 -10.59
C LEU A 131 -8.73 13.47 -10.03
N ARG A 132 -7.84 14.34 -10.50
CA ARG A 132 -7.83 15.78 -10.19
C ARG A 132 -8.24 16.58 -11.40
#